data_AF-A0A2S5R024-F1
#
_entry.id   AF-A0A2S5R024-F1
#
_cell.length_a   1.000
_cell.length_b   1.000
_cell.length_c   1.000
_cell.angle_alpha   90.00
_cell.angle_beta   90.00
_cell.angle_gamma   90.00
#
_symmetry.space_group_name_H-M   'P 1'
#
loop_
_entity.id
_entity.type
_entity.pdbx_description
1 polymer ?
#
loop_
_entity_poly.entity_id
_entity_poly.type
_entity_poly.pdbx_seq_one_letter_code
_entity_poly.pdbx_strand_id
1 'polypeptide(L)' 'MTSLQTNQSTSQTTQQVLDAILRAVQELKNGSGFGSIEIVIHEGRVTQIEKREKLRLQQVITSLKK' A
#
# COMPACT_ATOMS: atom_id res chain seq x y z
N MET A 1 -20.71 11.58 -36.41
CA MET A 1 -20.22 12.58 -35.44
C MET A 1 -20.12 11.87 -34.10
N THR A 2 -18.93 11.43 -33.69
CA THR A 2 -18.74 10.75 -32.39
C THR A 2 -17.61 11.44 -31.66
N SER A 3 -17.94 11.95 -30.48
CA SER A 3 -17.14 12.85 -29.66
C SER A 3 -15.98 12.15 -28.96
N LEU A 4 -14.81 12.79 -29.01
CA LEU A 4 -13.58 12.45 -28.30
C LEU A 4 -13.73 12.81 -26.81
N GLN A 5 -13.92 11.80 -25.95
CA GLN A 5 -14.10 11.99 -24.51
C GLN A 5 -13.17 11.03 -23.75
N THR A 6 -11.86 11.14 -23.98
CA THR A 6 -10.86 10.17 -23.49
C THR A 6 -9.88 10.75 -22.46
N ASN A 7 -9.75 12.06 -22.33
CA ASN A 7 -8.70 12.67 -21.48
C ASN A 7 -9.04 12.82 -20.00
N GLN A 8 -10.31 12.86 -19.61
CA GLN A 8 -10.68 12.99 -18.18
C GLN A 8 -10.66 11.64 -17.45
N SER A 9 -11.10 10.58 -18.14
CA SER A 9 -11.21 9.23 -17.58
C SER A 9 -9.86 8.61 -17.23
N THR A 10 -8.80 8.91 -18.01
CA THR A 10 -7.44 8.41 -17.79
C THR A 10 -6.79 9.04 -16.56
N SER A 11 -6.96 10.35 -16.37
CA SER A 11 -6.45 11.08 -15.20
C SER A 11 -7.10 10.58 -13.91
N GLN A 12 -8.42 10.40 -13.91
CA GLN A 12 -9.15 9.90 -12.75
C GLN A 12 -8.73 8.47 -12.38
N THR A 13 -8.55 7.61 -13.38
CA THR A 13 -8.08 6.22 -13.15
C THR A 13 -6.68 6.21 -12.54
N THR A 14 -5.78 7.05 -13.04
CA THR A 14 -4.42 7.20 -12.49
C THR A 14 -4.47 7.64 -11.03
N GLN A 15 -5.30 8.64 -10.71
CA GLN A 15 -5.44 9.13 -9.34
C GLN A 15 -5.95 8.04 -8.40
N GLN A 16 -6.92 7.24 -8.83
CA GLN A 16 -7.45 6.12 -8.03
C GLN A 16 -6.38 5.08 -7.69
N VAL A 17 -5.49 4.77 -8.64
CA VAL A 17 -4.35 3.87 -8.43
C VAL A 17 -3.38 4.47 -7.42
N LEU A 18 -3.01 5.74 -7.58
CA LEU A 18 -2.09 6.43 -6.64
C LEU A 18 -2.66 6.47 -5.22
N ASP A 19 -3.95 6.77 -5.07
CA ASP A 19 -4.62 6.79 -3.76
C ASP A 19 -4.66 5.40 -3.12
N ALA A 20 -4.84 4.34 -3.90
CA ALA A 20 -4.79 2.96 -3.40
C ALA A 20 -3.38 2.58 -2.92
N ILE A 21 -2.34 2.93 -3.70
CA ILE A 21 -0.94 2.69 -3.31
C ILE A 21 -0.59 3.47 -2.03
N LEU A 22 -0.94 4.75 -1.97
CA LEU A 22 -0.66 5.60 -0.81
C LEU A 22 -1.29 5.04 0.47
N ARG A 23 -2.56 4.62 0.39
CA ARG A 23 -3.27 4.00 1.52
C ARG A 23 -2.57 2.73 2.00
N ALA A 24 -2.23 1.83 1.08
CA ALA A 24 -1.54 0.58 1.43
C ALA A 24 -0.21 0.87 2.16
N VAL A 25 0.61 1.79 1.62
CA VAL A 25 1.89 2.16 2.24
C VAL A 25 1.70 2.80 3.63
N GLN A 26 0.69 3.65 3.80
CA GLN A 26 0.37 4.26 5.09
C GLN A 26 -0.03 3.22 6.14
N GLU A 27 -0.77 2.18 5.77
CA GLU A 27 -1.16 1.10 6.67
C GLU A 27 0.04 0.27 7.17
N LEU A 28 1.10 0.13 6.39
CA LEU A 28 2.33 -0.53 6.85
C LEU A 28 3.13 0.35 7.81
N LYS A 29 3.14 1.68 7.57
CA LYS A 29 3.74 2.64 8.50
C LYS A 29 3.02 2.66 9.86
N ASN A 30 1.69 2.62 9.85
CA ASN A 30 0.88 2.72 11.06
C ASN A 30 0.79 1.40 11.85
N GLY A 31 1.13 0.27 11.23
CA GLY A 31 1.20 -1.05 11.88
C GLY A 31 2.50 -1.27 12.65
N SER A 32 3.09 -2.47 12.50
CA SER A 32 4.38 -2.79 13.13
C SER A 32 5.58 -2.01 12.58
N GLY A 33 5.40 -1.26 11.48
CA GLY A 33 6.48 -0.60 10.74
C GLY A 33 7.37 -1.57 9.96
N PHE A 34 7.13 -2.88 10.05
CA PHE A 34 7.92 -3.92 9.41
C PHE A 34 7.01 -4.87 8.62
N GLY A 35 7.47 -5.24 7.42
CA GLY A 35 6.69 -6.11 6.55
C GLY A 35 6.95 -5.82 5.08
N SER A 36 6.04 -6.30 4.24
CA SER A 36 6.01 -6.03 2.81
C SER A 36 4.57 -5.82 2.35
N ILE A 37 4.39 -4.96 1.35
CA ILE A 37 3.15 -4.82 0.60
C ILE A 37 3.43 -5.22 -0.84
N GLU A 38 2.51 -5.97 -1.43
CA GLU A 38 2.51 -6.31 -2.84
C GLU A 38 1.23 -5.75 -3.47
N ILE A 39 1.36 -5.00 -4.56
CA ILE A 39 0.23 -4.38 -5.25
C ILE A 39 0.26 -4.86 -6.69
N VAL A 40 -0.83 -5.48 -7.14
CA VAL A 40 -0.99 -5.94 -8.51
C VAL A 40 -1.91 -4.99 -9.25
N ILE A 41 -1.44 -4.53 -10.42
CA ILE A 41 -2.17 -3.61 -11.29
C ILE A 41 -2.37 -4.30 -12.63
N HIS A 42 -3.63 -4.44 -13.04
CA HIS A 42 -4.01 -4.89 -14.37
C HIS A 42 -4.94 -3.86 -15.01
N GLU A 43 -4.73 -3.59 -16.30
CA GLU A 43 -5.56 -2.67 -17.10
C GLU A 43 -5.71 -1.26 -16.47
N GLY A 44 -4.63 -0.78 -15.85
CA GLY A 44 -4.60 0.53 -15.19
C GLY A 44 -5.40 0.60 -13.88
N ARG A 45 -5.79 -0.54 -13.30
CA ARG A 45 -6.53 -0.62 -12.04
C ARG A 45 -5.82 -1.53 -11.05
N VAL A 46 -5.89 -1.18 -9.77
CA VAL A 46 -5.41 -2.07 -8.72
C VAL A 46 -6.39 -3.23 -8.60
N THR A 47 -5.92 -4.46 -8.83
CA THR A 47 -6.72 -5.68 -8.74
C THR A 47 -6.48 -6.44 -7.45
N GLN A 48 -5.30 -6.27 -6.84
CA GLN A 48 -4.94 -6.97 -5.62
C GLN A 48 -3.97 -6.14 -4.79
N ILE A 49 -4.14 -6.22 -3.47
CA ILE A 49 -3.19 -5.71 -2.49
C ILE A 49 -3.00 -6.81 -1.45
N GLU A 50 -1.77 -7.31 -1.32
CA GLU A 50 -1.38 -8.21 -0.24
C GLU A 50 -0.49 -7.48 0.75
N LYS A 51 -0.71 -7.75 2.04
CA LYS A 51 0.09 -7.19 3.14
C LYS A 51 0.62 -8.33 4.00
N ARG A 52 1.94 -8.34 4.21
CA ARG A 52 2.62 -9.25 5.14
C ARG A 52 3.27 -8.42 6.22
N GLU A 53 2.84 -8.57 7.46
CA GLU A 53 3.45 -7.87 8.61
C GLU A 53 4.51 -8.73 9.29
N LYS A 54 5.55 -8.09 9.83
CA LYS A 54 6.60 -8.77 10.60
C LYS A 54 6.73 -8.15 11.98
N LEU A 55 6.24 -8.84 13.00
CA LEU A 55 6.43 -8.40 14.37
C LEU A 55 7.87 -8.68 14.83
N ARG A 56 8.56 -7.66 15.36
CA ARG A 56 9.82 -7.83 16.08
C ARG A 56 9.54 -7.74 17.58
N LEU A 57 9.55 -8.88 18.24
CA LEU A 57 9.52 -8.94 19.69
C LEU A 57 10.88 -8.43 20.18
N GLN A 58 10.90 -7.24 20.80
CA GLN A 58 12.10 -6.75 21.46
C GLN A 58 12.39 -7.70 22.62
N GLN A 59 13.52 -8.40 22.55
CA GLN A 59 13.98 -9.21 23.66
C GLN A 59 14.35 -8.24 24.78
N VAL A 60 13.45 -8.05 25.73
CA VAL A 60 13.73 -7.33 26.96
C VAL A 60 14.78 -8.15 27.69
N ILE A 61 16.06 -7.87 27.43
CA ILE A 61 17.13 -8.38 28.27
C ILE A 61 17.05 -7.55 29.54
N THR A 62 16.22 -8.01 30.48
CA THR A 62 16.22 -7.50 31.84
C THR A 62 17.57 -7.87 32.44
N SER A 63 18.51 -6.92 32.41
CA SER A 63 19.75 -7.02 33.17
C SER A 63 19.38 -6.94 34.66
N LEU A 64 19.17 -8.11 35.26
CA LEU A 64 19.11 -8.27 36.70
C LEU A 64 20.48 -7.88 37.28
N LYS A 65 20.60 -6.61 37.72
CA LYS A 65 21.71 -6.22 38.60
C LYS A 65 21.46 -6.84 39.97
N LYS A 66 22.37 -7.72 40.37
CA LYS A 66 22.54 -8.24 41.74
C LYS A 66 23.29 -7.21 42.59
#